data_AF-A0A7S3X023-F1
#
_entry.id   AF-A0A7S3X023-F1
#
_cell.length_a   1.000
_cell.length_b   1.000
_cell.length_c   1.000
_cell.angle_alpha   90.00
_cell.angle_beta   90.00
_cell.angle_gamma   90.00
#
_symmetry.space_group_name_H-M   'P 1'
#
loop_
_entity.id
_entity.type
_entity.pdbx_description
1 polymer ?
#
loop_
_entity_poly.entity_id
_entity_poly.type
_entity_poly.pdbx_seq_one_letter_code
_entity_poly.pdbx_strand_id
1 'polypeptide(L)'
;VFLPTLIVGLGLPSMSLSLSTEAMYKPNGKLDRSLKPFIDSLNLEELANSDVSIRGCMEKLAKWTAEGEANSFIAFFLFAVCVVATTVLDMGMLLTASVMMWYRAELPATPTQDASSKSKPVLPIRMAKVLKKFSFLDVAIVGIVVVVLSGQAYSAQGLSLTIAPGLALLTL
;
A
#
# COMPACT_ATOMS: atom_id res chain seq x y z
N VAL A 1 -4.29 -17.47 3.17
CA VAL A 1 -5.15 -16.32 3.55
C VAL A 1 -4.49 -14.99 3.18
N PHE A 2 -3.22 -14.78 3.54
CA PHE A 2 -2.50 -13.53 3.26
C PHE A 2 -2.33 -13.15 1.77
N LEU A 3 -2.09 -14.12 0.87
CA LEU A 3 -1.93 -13.81 -0.56
C LEU A 3 -3.21 -13.25 -1.22
N PRO A 4 -4.40 -13.88 -1.05
CA PRO A 4 -5.62 -13.30 -1.58
C PRO A 4 -6.02 -11.99 -0.89
N THR A 5 -5.78 -11.80 0.42
CA THR A 5 -6.04 -10.49 1.07
C THR A 5 -5.13 -9.40 0.53
N LEU A 6 -3.87 -9.72 0.21
CA LEU A 6 -2.96 -8.78 -0.43
C LEU A 6 -3.42 -8.41 -1.85
N ILE A 7 -3.82 -9.38 -2.67
CA ILE A 7 -4.32 -9.11 -4.03
C ILE A 7 -5.58 -8.24 -3.98
N VAL A 8 -6.51 -8.55 -3.08
CA VAL A 8 -7.75 -7.78 -2.89
C VAL A 8 -7.43 -6.38 -2.34
N GLY A 9 -6.55 -6.28 -1.35
CA GLY A 9 -6.12 -5.02 -0.73
C GLY A 9 -5.42 -4.08 -1.70
N LEU A 10 -4.62 -4.61 -2.64
CA LEU A 10 -3.99 -3.82 -3.70
C LEU A 10 -5.00 -3.29 -4.74
N GLY A 11 -6.11 -4.00 -4.94
CA GLY A 11 -7.18 -3.62 -5.88
C GLY A 11 -8.19 -2.63 -5.28
N LEU A 12 -8.42 -2.70 -3.97
CA LEU A 12 -9.32 -1.79 -3.26
C LEU A 12 -8.69 -0.40 -3.10
N PRO A 13 -9.51 0.65 -3.00
CA PRO A 13 -9.02 1.99 -2.70
C PRO A 13 -8.34 1.99 -1.34
N SER A 14 -7.13 2.56 -1.28
CA SER A 14 -6.36 2.72 -0.04
C SER A 14 -6.51 4.13 0.54
N MET A 15 -6.80 5.11 -0.32
CA MET A 15 -7.04 6.50 0.04
C MET A 15 -8.17 7.05 -0.81
N SER A 16 -9.08 7.78 -0.18
CA SER A 16 -10.09 8.58 -0.88
C SER A 16 -9.79 10.04 -0.62
N LEU A 17 -9.54 10.80 -1.69
CA LEU A 17 -9.55 12.24 -1.64
C LEU A 17 -10.99 12.67 -1.92
N SER A 18 -11.51 13.59 -1.11
CA SER A 18 -12.78 14.25 -1.37
C SER A 18 -12.61 15.75 -1.13
N LEU A 19 -13.11 16.56 -2.05
CA LEU A 19 -13.00 18.00 -1.96
C LEU A 19 -14.40 18.58 -1.73
N SER A 20 -14.62 19.12 -0.54
CA SER A 20 -15.86 19.83 -0.25
C SER A 20 -15.74 21.26 -0.75
N THR A 21 -16.26 21.49 -1.96
CA THR A 21 -16.32 22.83 -2.55
C THR A 21 -17.10 23.80 -1.65
N GLU A 22 -18.13 23.32 -0.94
CA GLU A 22 -18.90 24.11 0.02
C GLU A 22 -18.05 24.66 1.18
N ALA A 23 -17.09 23.89 1.68
CA ALA A 23 -16.18 24.32 2.73
C ALA A 23 -15.19 25.39 2.25
N MET A 24 -14.96 25.51 0.95
CA MET A 24 -14.04 26.51 0.37
C MET A 24 -14.67 27.90 0.20
N TYR A 25 -16.00 27.99 0.04
CA TYR A 25 -16.69 29.26 -0.18
C TYR A 25 -17.15 29.93 1.12
N LYS A 26 -17.27 31.26 1.08
CA LYS A 26 -17.88 32.04 2.18
C LYS A 26 -19.32 31.54 2.48
N PRO A 27 -19.72 31.44 3.76
CA PRO A 27 -19.11 32.08 4.94
C PRO A 27 -17.95 31.34 5.62
N ASN A 28 -17.78 30.03 5.40
CA ASN A 28 -16.80 29.22 6.14
C ASN A 28 -15.41 29.23 5.53
N GLY A 29 -15.32 29.38 4.20
CA GLY A 29 -14.06 29.41 3.47
C GLY A 29 -13.62 30.81 3.03
N LYS A 30 -12.42 30.88 2.44
CA LYS A 30 -11.79 32.14 2.00
C LYS A 30 -12.21 32.57 0.59
N LEU A 31 -12.75 31.65 -0.23
CA LEU A 31 -13.08 31.94 -1.62
C LEU A 31 -14.42 32.67 -1.74
N ASP A 32 -14.44 33.66 -2.63
CA ASP A 32 -15.66 34.34 -3.02
C ASP A 32 -16.47 33.48 -3.98
N ARG A 33 -17.80 33.54 -3.88
CA ARG A 33 -18.72 32.72 -4.69
C ARG A 33 -18.66 33.07 -6.17
N SER A 34 -18.14 34.25 -6.51
CA SER A 34 -17.89 34.68 -7.89
C SER A 34 -16.91 33.78 -8.65
N LEU A 35 -16.03 33.05 -7.95
CA LEU A 35 -15.07 32.13 -8.57
C LEU A 35 -15.63 30.71 -8.79
N LYS A 36 -16.85 30.43 -8.32
CA LYS A 36 -17.49 29.13 -8.50
C LYS A 36 -17.55 28.65 -9.95
N PRO A 37 -18.04 29.42 -10.93
CA PRO A 37 -18.07 28.96 -12.33
C PRO A 37 -16.68 28.65 -12.89
N PHE A 38 -15.63 29.31 -12.39
CA PHE A 38 -14.26 29.01 -12.81
C PHE A 38 -13.77 27.67 -12.24
N ILE A 39 -14.04 27.38 -10.96
CA ILE A 39 -13.71 26.10 -10.34
C ILE A 39 -14.52 24.95 -10.96
N ASP A 40 -15.81 25.16 -11.20
CA ASP A 40 -16.69 24.19 -11.85
C ASP A 40 -16.21 23.90 -13.28
N SER A 41 -15.68 24.90 -14.00
CA SER A 41 -15.13 24.70 -15.36
C SER A 41 -13.87 23.84 -15.42
N LEU A 42 -13.15 23.70 -14.30
CA LEU A 42 -11.95 22.87 -14.20
C LEU A 42 -12.25 21.39 -13.89
N ASN A 43 -13.52 21.03 -13.67
CA ASN A 43 -13.93 19.69 -13.21
C ASN A 43 -13.12 19.20 -11.99
N LEU A 44 -12.75 20.14 -11.11
CA LEU A 44 -11.93 19.83 -9.93
C LEU A 44 -12.64 18.87 -8.99
N GLU A 45 -13.98 18.89 -8.93
CA GLU A 45 -14.74 17.97 -8.08
C GLU A 45 -14.60 16.51 -8.54
N GLU A 46 -14.52 16.25 -9.84
CA GLU A 46 -14.31 14.90 -10.37
C GLU A 46 -12.86 14.44 -10.18
N LEU A 47 -11.89 15.34 -10.41
CA LEU A 47 -10.48 15.02 -10.11
C LEU A 47 -10.24 14.80 -8.62
N ALA A 48 -10.97 15.54 -7.77
CA ALA A 48 -10.74 15.57 -6.35
C ALA A 48 -11.65 14.62 -5.55
N ASN A 49 -12.70 14.05 -6.15
CA ASN A 49 -13.36 12.84 -5.67
C ASN A 49 -12.79 11.61 -6.38
N SER A 50 -11.48 11.42 -6.24
CA SER A 50 -10.82 10.24 -6.80
C SER A 50 -10.44 9.27 -5.70
N ASP A 51 -11.03 8.09 -5.79
CA ASP A 51 -10.58 6.92 -5.05
C ASP A 51 -9.27 6.43 -5.68
N VAL A 52 -8.19 6.46 -4.90
CA VAL A 52 -6.87 6.04 -5.36
C VAL A 52 -6.61 4.65 -4.82
N SER A 53 -6.62 3.66 -5.71
CA SER A 53 -6.09 2.33 -5.44
C SER A 53 -4.59 2.28 -5.71
N ILE A 54 -3.88 1.38 -5.02
CA ILE A 54 -2.44 1.17 -5.24
C ILE A 54 -2.18 0.77 -6.69
N ARG A 55 -3.04 -0.08 -7.26
CA ARG A 55 -3.00 -0.45 -8.67
C ARG A 55 -3.13 0.76 -9.59
N GLY A 56 -4.13 1.61 -9.37
CA GLY A 56 -4.33 2.82 -10.18
C GLY A 56 -3.14 3.79 -10.09
N CYS A 57 -2.54 3.91 -8.91
CA CYS A 57 -1.31 4.68 -8.71
C CYS A 57 -0.13 4.12 -9.52
N MET A 58 0.08 2.79 -9.50
CA MET A 58 1.12 2.13 -10.29
C MET A 58 0.91 2.34 -11.80
N GLU A 59 -0.33 2.23 -12.29
CA GLU A 59 -0.65 2.44 -13.71
C GLU A 59 -0.36 3.89 -14.15
N LYS A 60 -0.72 4.88 -13.31
CA LYS A 60 -0.38 6.29 -13.57
C LYS A 60 1.12 6.55 -13.55
N LEU A 61 1.84 6.03 -12.55
CA LEU A 61 3.30 6.15 -12.44
C LEU A 61 4.01 5.50 -13.63
N ALA A 62 3.54 4.33 -14.07
CA ALA A 62 4.08 3.65 -15.25
C ALA A 62 3.85 4.46 -16.52
N LYS A 63 2.68 5.10 -16.66
CA LYS A 63 2.38 5.99 -17.78
C LYS A 63 3.30 7.22 -17.79
N TRP A 64 3.44 7.92 -16.67
CA TRP A 64 4.32 9.10 -16.57
C TRP A 64 5.80 8.74 -16.76
N THR A 65 6.19 7.53 -16.35
CA THR A 65 7.52 7.00 -16.64
C THR A 65 7.74 6.84 -18.15
N ALA A 66 6.74 6.37 -18.89
CA ALA A 66 6.82 6.23 -20.35
C ALA A 66 6.87 7.60 -21.08
N GLU A 67 6.36 8.65 -20.45
CA GLU A 67 6.45 10.04 -20.94
C GLU A 67 7.85 10.66 -20.74
N GLY A 68 8.77 9.96 -20.04
CA GLY A 68 10.17 10.34 -19.89
C GLY A 68 10.49 11.14 -18.63
N GLU A 69 9.57 11.21 -17.67
CA GLU A 69 9.82 11.89 -16.41
C GLU A 69 10.71 11.03 -15.47
N ALA A 70 11.96 11.44 -15.30
CA ALA A 70 12.92 10.71 -14.46
C ALA A 70 12.46 10.56 -12.99
N ASN A 71 11.75 11.56 -12.45
CA ASN A 71 11.22 11.48 -11.09
C ASN A 71 10.12 10.40 -10.97
N SER A 72 9.25 10.31 -11.98
CA SER A 72 8.19 9.31 -12.06
C SER A 72 8.77 7.90 -12.23
N PHE A 73 9.88 7.75 -12.95
CA PHE A 73 10.62 6.48 -13.02
C PHE A 73 11.14 6.02 -11.66
N ILE A 74 11.78 6.92 -10.90
CA ILE A 74 12.31 6.60 -9.57
C ILE A 74 11.16 6.26 -8.61
N ALA A 75 10.07 7.03 -8.62
CA ALA A 75 8.89 6.77 -7.81
C ALA A 75 8.25 5.42 -8.17
N PHE A 76 8.12 5.11 -9.46
CA PHE A 76 7.63 3.82 -9.94
C PHE A 76 8.53 2.68 -9.47
N PHE A 77 9.85 2.80 -9.61
CA PHE A 77 10.79 1.76 -9.19
C PHE A 77 10.72 1.51 -7.68
N LEU A 78 10.79 2.57 -6.86
CA LEU A 78 10.70 2.45 -5.41
C LEU A 78 9.36 1.83 -4.99
N PHE A 79 8.25 2.26 -5.57
CA PHE A 79 6.94 1.79 -5.16
C PHE A 79 6.61 0.39 -5.71
N ALA A 80 6.73 0.18 -7.02
CA ALA A 80 6.37 -1.09 -7.65
C ALA A 80 7.36 -2.21 -7.30
N VAL A 81 8.67 -1.93 -7.34
CA VAL A 81 9.70 -2.96 -7.14
C VAL A 81 10.04 -3.10 -5.66
N CYS A 82 10.44 -2.00 -5.01
CA CYS A 82 10.92 -2.09 -3.62
C CYS A 82 9.79 -2.33 -2.63
N VAL A 83 8.60 -1.75 -2.83
CA VAL A 83 7.46 -1.99 -1.92
C VAL A 83 6.64 -3.20 -2.38
N VAL A 84 5.99 -3.13 -3.55
CA VAL A 84 5.00 -4.15 -3.95
C VAL A 84 5.65 -5.50 -4.27
N ALA A 85 6.61 -5.56 -5.19
CA ALA A 85 7.20 -6.82 -5.61
C ALA A 85 7.95 -7.53 -4.46
N THR A 86 8.68 -6.77 -3.64
CA THR A 86 9.39 -7.32 -2.47
C THR A 86 8.41 -7.87 -1.43
N THR A 87 7.27 -7.22 -1.20
CA THR A 87 6.22 -7.74 -0.30
C THR A 87 5.62 -9.05 -0.84
N VAL A 88 5.27 -9.09 -2.13
CA VAL A 88 4.72 -10.30 -2.76
C VAL A 88 5.71 -11.46 -2.63
N LEU A 89 7.01 -11.19 -2.83
CA LEU A 89 8.06 -12.18 -2.74
C LEU A 89 8.27 -12.67 -1.29
N ASP A 90 8.26 -11.77 -0.30
CA ASP A 90 8.31 -12.13 1.13
C ASP A 90 7.12 -13.02 1.53
N MET A 91 5.90 -12.64 1.13
CA MET A 91 4.69 -13.43 1.39
C MET A 91 4.75 -14.81 0.71
N GLY A 92 5.29 -14.88 -0.51
CA GLY A 92 5.55 -16.15 -1.20
C GLY A 92 6.55 -17.04 -0.45
N MET A 93 7.63 -16.47 0.08
CA MET A 93 8.60 -17.20 0.90
C MET A 93 7.99 -17.70 2.22
N LEU A 94 7.16 -16.90 2.88
CA LEU A 94 6.46 -17.31 4.10
C LEU A 94 5.46 -18.44 3.84
N LEU A 95 4.74 -18.37 2.70
CA LEU A 95 3.81 -19.42 2.30
C LEU A 95 4.54 -20.74 2.02
N THR A 96 5.62 -20.71 1.24
CA THR A 96 6.42 -21.90 0.95
C THR A 96 7.04 -22.51 2.21
N ALA A 97 7.54 -21.68 3.13
CA ALA A 97 8.04 -22.14 4.42
C ALA A 97 6.94 -22.79 5.27
N SER A 98 5.74 -22.21 5.31
CA SER A 98 4.59 -22.74 6.06
C SER A 98 4.14 -24.09 5.50
N VAL A 99 4.03 -24.20 4.17
CA VAL A 99 3.68 -25.46 3.48
C VAL A 99 4.75 -26.53 3.74
N MET A 100 6.04 -26.17 3.70
CA MET A 100 7.13 -27.09 3.98
C MET A 100 7.12 -27.59 5.43
N MET A 101 6.78 -26.73 6.40
CA MET A 101 6.61 -27.14 7.80
C MET A 101 5.41 -28.06 7.98
N TRP A 102 4.30 -27.78 7.30
CA TRP A 102 3.11 -28.62 7.35
C TRP A 102 3.38 -30.03 6.82
N TYR A 103 4.02 -30.16 5.66
CA TYR A 103 4.42 -31.49 5.12
C TYR A 103 5.37 -32.25 6.04
N ARG A 104 6.22 -31.56 6.81
CA ARG A 104 7.12 -32.20 7.79
C ARG A 104 6.41 -32.64 9.06
N ALA A 105 5.31 -32.00 9.44
CA ALA A 105 4.54 -32.36 10.63
C ALA A 105 3.75 -33.67 10.46
N GLU A 106 3.39 -34.02 9.22
CA GLU A 106 2.61 -35.22 8.90
C GLU A 106 3.45 -36.51 8.84
N LEU A 107 4.78 -36.40 8.74
CA LEU A 107 5.67 -37.56 8.75
C LEU A 107 5.75 -38.11 10.18
N PRO A 108 5.27 -39.35 10.43
CA PRO A 108 5.30 -39.94 11.76
C PRO A 108 6.75 -40.02 12.22
N ALA A 109 7.04 -39.37 13.34
CA ALA A 109 8.36 -39.33 13.93
C ALA A 109 8.85 -40.77 14.15
N THR A 110 9.77 -41.24 13.31
CA THR A 110 10.50 -42.48 13.58
C THR A 110 11.30 -42.25 14.87
N PRO A 111 11.03 -43.01 15.94
CA PRO A 111 11.51 -42.70 17.29
C PRO A 111 13.01 -43.00 17.52
N THR A 112 13.81 -43.19 16.47
CA THR A 112 15.26 -43.39 16.58
C THR A 112 15.99 -42.06 16.73
N GLN A 113 15.83 -41.48 17.92
CA GLN A 113 16.90 -41.17 18.87
C GLN A 113 18.26 -40.79 18.25
N ASP A 114 18.52 -39.47 18.22
CA ASP A 114 19.78 -38.90 18.69
C ASP A 114 19.56 -37.41 18.99
N ALA A 115 19.25 -37.12 20.26
CA ALA A 115 18.83 -35.84 20.81
C ALA A 115 19.91 -34.72 20.80
N SER A 116 20.96 -34.84 19.97
CA SER A 116 22.11 -33.93 19.93
C SER A 116 22.30 -33.23 18.58
N SER A 117 21.57 -33.63 17.54
CA SER A 117 21.75 -33.02 16.22
C SER A 117 21.05 -31.65 16.16
N LYS A 118 21.79 -30.62 16.63
CA LYS A 118 21.52 -29.19 16.41
C LYS A 118 20.84 -29.02 15.06
N SER A 119 19.52 -28.80 15.05
CA SER A 119 18.74 -28.76 13.82
C SER A 119 19.38 -27.72 12.91
N LYS A 120 20.00 -28.18 11.82
CA LYS A 120 20.59 -27.27 10.83
C LYS A 120 19.46 -26.34 10.40
N PRO A 121 19.60 -25.01 10.59
CA PRO A 121 18.53 -24.08 10.25
C PRO A 121 18.22 -24.27 8.77
N VAL A 122 16.99 -24.70 8.50
CA VAL A 122 16.49 -24.84 7.14
C VAL A 122 16.68 -23.50 6.43
N LEU A 123 17.47 -23.52 5.36
CA LEU A 123 17.77 -22.41 4.44
C LEU A 123 16.58 -21.44 4.20
N PRO A 124 15.34 -21.90 3.97
CA PRO A 124 14.20 -21.00 3.76
C PRO A 124 13.91 -20.06 4.94
N ILE A 125 14.14 -20.49 6.19
CA ILE A 125 13.91 -19.63 7.37
C ILE A 125 14.94 -18.50 7.44
N ARG A 126 16.18 -18.74 6.98
CA ARG A 126 17.21 -17.69 6.93
C ARG A 126 16.89 -16.65 5.86
N MET A 127 16.45 -17.09 4.68
CA MET A 127 16.02 -16.20 3.60
C MET A 127 14.82 -15.34 4.03
N ALA A 128 13.79 -15.94 4.62
CA ALA A 128 12.62 -15.21 5.13
C ALA A 128 13.00 -14.13 6.17
N LYS A 129 13.98 -14.39 7.05
CA LYS A 129 14.45 -13.37 8.01
C LYS A 129 15.13 -12.18 7.34
N VAL A 130 15.81 -12.38 6.22
CA VAL A 130 16.44 -11.30 5.46
C VAL A 130 15.37 -10.55 4.67
N LEU A 131 14.48 -11.24 3.97
CA LEU A 131 13.38 -10.60 3.24
C LEU A 131 12.45 -9.81 4.15
N LYS A 132 12.18 -10.30 5.36
CA LYS A 132 11.42 -9.55 6.36
C LYS A 132 12.09 -8.22 6.73
N LYS A 133 13.43 -8.15 6.73
CA LYS A 133 14.15 -6.87 6.93
C LYS A 133 14.03 -5.92 5.74
N PHE A 134 13.73 -6.46 4.55
CA PHE A 134 13.49 -5.69 3.33
C PHE A 134 12.00 -5.40 3.09
N SER A 135 11.10 -5.84 3.96
CA SER A 135 9.68 -5.53 3.83
C SER A 135 9.45 -4.05 4.16
N PHE A 136 9.61 -3.20 3.14
CA PHE A 136 9.31 -1.78 3.18
C PHE A 136 7.81 -1.49 3.15
N LEU A 137 6.96 -2.52 3.20
CA LEU A 137 5.52 -2.36 3.32
C LEU A 137 5.16 -1.51 4.53
N ASP A 138 5.77 -1.77 5.69
CA ASP A 138 5.52 -1.01 6.92
C ASP A 138 5.84 0.48 6.73
N VAL A 139 6.97 0.78 6.06
CA VAL A 139 7.36 2.16 5.74
C VAL A 139 6.38 2.81 4.77
N ALA A 140 5.89 2.06 3.78
CA ALA A 140 4.90 2.56 2.83
C ALA A 140 3.54 2.84 3.51
N ILE A 141 3.08 1.95 4.39
CA ILE A 141 1.83 2.13 5.15
C ILE A 141 1.96 3.34 6.08
N VAL A 142 3.06 3.45 6.84
CA VAL A 142 3.33 4.62 7.67
C VAL A 142 3.39 5.88 6.81
N GLY A 143 4.00 5.82 5.63
CA GLY A 143 4.01 6.92 4.67
C GLY A 143 2.60 7.37 4.26
N ILE A 144 1.73 6.44 3.88
CA ILE A 144 0.33 6.73 3.52
C ILE A 144 -0.41 7.35 4.72
N VAL A 145 -0.26 6.77 5.92
CA VAL A 145 -0.88 7.30 7.14
C VAL A 145 -0.39 8.72 7.44
N VAL A 146 0.91 8.98 7.35
CA VAL A 146 1.48 10.32 7.55
C VAL A 146 0.95 11.30 6.51
N VAL A 147 0.85 10.91 5.24
CA VAL A 147 0.26 11.74 4.19
C VAL A 147 -1.20 12.06 4.50
N VAL A 148 -2.01 11.08 4.90
CA VAL A 148 -3.41 11.33 5.31
C VAL A 148 -3.48 12.28 6.50
N LEU A 149 -2.68 12.05 7.55
CA LEU A 149 -2.66 12.90 8.74
C LEU A 149 -2.21 14.33 8.43
N SER A 150 -1.19 14.50 7.59
CA SER A 150 -0.77 15.82 7.11
C SER A 150 -1.86 16.49 6.26
N GLY A 151 -2.58 15.69 5.48
CA GLY A 151 -3.73 16.11 4.68
C GLY A 151 -4.89 16.64 5.51
N GLN A 152 -5.13 16.07 6.70
CA GLN A 152 -6.16 16.54 7.61
C GLN A 152 -5.92 17.97 8.10
N ALA A 153 -4.67 18.46 8.12
CA ALA A 153 -4.39 19.87 8.42
C ALA A 153 -4.98 20.83 7.36
N TYR A 154 -5.21 20.33 6.14
CA TYR A 154 -5.86 21.05 5.05
C TYR A 154 -7.38 20.87 5.02
N SER A 155 -7.97 20.19 5.99
CA SER A 155 -9.44 20.04 6.11
C SER A 155 -10.16 21.39 6.19
N ALA A 156 -9.56 22.38 6.85
CA ALA A 156 -10.06 23.76 6.90
C ALA A 156 -10.08 24.46 5.53
N GLN A 157 -9.37 23.92 4.54
CA GLN A 157 -9.37 24.40 3.15
C GLN A 157 -10.33 23.57 2.27
N GLY A 158 -11.16 22.71 2.86
CA GLY A 158 -12.13 21.87 2.13
C GLY A 158 -11.53 20.60 1.55
N LEU A 159 -10.30 20.22 1.90
CA LEU A 159 -9.67 18.98 1.46
C LEU A 159 -9.84 17.89 2.53
N SER A 160 -10.66 16.89 2.24
CA SER A 160 -10.94 15.77 3.15
C SER A 160 -10.28 14.50 2.62
N LEU A 161 -9.23 14.06 3.31
CA LEU A 161 -8.53 12.81 3.06
C LEU A 161 -9.01 11.75 4.03
N THR A 162 -9.63 10.69 3.51
CA THR A 162 -10.13 9.58 4.32
C THR A 162 -9.36 8.30 4.00
N ILE A 163 -9.02 7.55 5.05
CA ILE A 163 -8.43 6.22 4.91
C ILE A 163 -9.52 5.27 4.42
N ALA A 164 -9.27 4.61 3.30
CA ALA A 164 -10.19 3.64 2.73
C ALA A 164 -9.91 2.23 3.27
N PRO A 165 -10.91 1.31 3.26
CA PRO A 165 -10.79 -0.01 3.87
C PRO A 165 -9.71 -0.90 3.24
N GLY A 166 -9.25 -0.58 2.02
CA GLY A 166 -8.13 -1.29 1.40
C GLY A 166 -6.87 -1.25 2.25
N LEU A 167 -6.61 -0.14 2.96
CA LEU A 167 -5.46 -0.04 3.86
C LEU A 167 -5.56 -1.00 5.05
N ALA A 168 -6.76 -1.12 5.63
CA ALA A 168 -7.00 -2.04 6.74
C ALA A 168 -6.82 -3.51 6.33
N LEU A 169 -7.24 -3.86 5.11
CA LEU A 169 -7.03 -5.18 4.51
C LEU A 169 -5.57 -5.50 4.22
N LEU A 170 -4.75 -4.50 3.91
CA LEU A 170 -3.30 -4.65 3.70
C LEU A 170 -2.53 -4.87 5.01
N THR A 171 -3.03 -4.31 6.12
CA THR A 171 -2.42 -4.48 7.45
C THR A 171 -2.79 -5.79 8.15
N LEU A 172 -3.80 -6.51 7.64
CA LEU A 172 -4.41 -7.68 8.30
C LEU A 172 -3.94 -8.99 7.68
#